data_AF-Q5BTM1-F1
#
_entry.id   AF-Q5BTM1-F1
#
_cell.length_a   1.000
_cell.length_b   1.000
_cell.length_c   1.000
_cell.angle_alpha   90.00
_cell.angle_beta   90.00
_cell.angle_gamma   90.00
#
_symmetry.space_group_name_H-M   'P 1'
#
loop_
_entity.id
_entity.type
_entity.pdbx_description
1 polymer ?
#
loop_
_entity_poly.entity_id
_entity_poly.type
_entity_poly.pdbx_seq_one_letter_code
_entity_poly.pdbx_strand_id
1 'polypeptide(L)'
;MHPTGPAARCGQLNIGNQIVAVNGQSLVGLPLLTCQQIIKNCRQCTIVKLMIICCPPVVEVLIRRPSLNYQLGFSVQDGVICSLLRGGIAERGGYG
;
A
#
# COMPACT_ATOMS: atom_id res chain seq x y z
N MET A 1 1.14 0.14 8.11
CA MET A 1 -0.23 0.73 8.16
C MET A 1 -1.01 -0.05 9.21
N HIS A 2 -1.77 0.59 10.11
CA HIS A 2 -2.49 -0.15 11.16
C HIS A 2 -3.74 -0.83 10.57
N PRO A 3 -3.86 -2.17 10.59
CA PRO A 3 -4.86 -2.92 9.82
C PRO A 3 -6.30 -2.64 10.23
N THR A 4 -6.54 -2.22 11.48
CA THR A 4 -7.89 -1.87 11.97
C THR A 4 -8.12 -0.36 12.08
N GLY A 5 -7.16 0.45 11.63
CA GLY A 5 -7.22 1.92 11.70
C GLY A 5 -8.19 2.53 10.68
N PRO A 6 -8.59 3.81 10.86
CA PRO A 6 -9.52 4.50 9.95
C PRO A 6 -9.00 4.55 8.51
N ALA A 7 -7.68 4.68 8.32
CA ALA A 7 -7.06 4.65 7.00
C ALA A 7 -7.21 3.29 6.29
N ALA A 8 -7.12 2.18 7.04
CA ALA A 8 -7.34 0.83 6.49
C ALA A 8 -8.83 0.60 6.19
N ARG A 9 -9.74 1.06 7.05
CA ARG A 9 -11.20 0.94 6.83
C ARG A 9 -11.72 1.75 5.65
N CYS A 10 -11.07 2.87 5.34
CA CYS A 10 -11.45 3.70 4.19
C CYS A 10 -11.09 3.01 2.85
N GLY A 11 -10.08 2.14 2.81
CA GLY A 11 -9.66 1.42 1.60
C GLY A 11 -9.03 2.29 0.50
N GLN A 12 -8.99 3.61 0.68
CA GLN A 12 -8.48 4.56 -0.31
C GLN A 12 -7.03 4.97 -0.11
N LEU A 13 -6.42 4.63 1.04
CA LEU A 13 -5.04 4.98 1.35
C LEU A 13 -4.21 3.72 1.35
N ASN A 14 -3.22 3.67 0.47
CA ASN A 14 -2.29 2.55 0.35
C ASN A 14 -0.86 3.01 0.62
N ILE A 15 0.00 2.06 0.99
CA ILE A 15 1.44 2.30 1.10
C ILE A 15 1.96 2.71 -0.29
N GLY A 16 2.79 3.76 -0.33
CA GLY A 16 3.29 4.36 -1.57
C GLY A 16 2.44 5.49 -2.11
N ASN A 17 1.25 5.76 -1.56
CA ASN A 17 0.49 6.95 -1.91
C ASN A 17 1.10 8.22 -1.31
N GLN A 18 0.98 9.34 -2.03
CA GLN A 18 1.45 10.63 -1.56
C GLN A 18 0.27 11.49 -1.10
N ILE A 19 0.30 11.92 0.17
CA ILE A 19 -0.69 12.85 0.72
C ILE A 19 -0.22 14.27 0.43
N VAL A 20 -1.00 15.02 -0.35
CA VAL A 20 -0.65 16.39 -0.78
C VAL A 20 -1.42 17.47 -0.04
N ALA A 21 -2.54 17.13 0.59
CA ALA A 21 -3.27 18.06 1.47
C ALA A 21 -4.09 17.32 2.55
N VAL A 22 -4.32 17.99 3.68
CA VAL A 22 -5.13 17.53 4.81
C VAL A 22 -6.11 18.62 5.22
N ASN A 23 -7.41 18.34 5.23
CA ASN A 23 -8.48 19.29 5.56
C ASN A 23 -8.41 20.61 4.77
N GLY A 24 -7.94 20.56 3.52
CA GLY A 24 -7.74 21.74 2.66
C GLY A 24 -6.39 22.44 2.84
N GLN A 25 -5.56 22.06 3.81
CA GLN A 25 -4.21 22.58 4.00
C GLN A 25 -3.21 21.78 3.15
N SER A 26 -2.48 22.47 2.26
CA SER A 26 -1.44 21.85 1.43
C SER A 26 -0.24 21.41 2.26
N LEU A 27 0.28 20.22 1.92
CA LEU A 27 1.51 19.65 2.47
C LEU A 27 2.71 19.80 1.51
N VAL A 28 2.47 20.29 0.30
CA VAL A 28 3.51 20.40 -0.75
C VAL A 28 4.52 21.47 -0.36
N GLY A 29 5.81 21.12 -0.43
CA GLY A 29 6.92 22.03 -0.10
C GLY A 29 7.19 22.20 1.40
N LEU A 30 6.39 21.59 2.28
CA LEU A 30 6.62 21.61 3.72
C LEU A 30 7.62 20.51 4.13
N PRO A 31 8.45 20.75 5.17
CA PRO A 31 9.31 19.72 5.70
C PRO A 31 8.48 18.60 6.35
N LEU A 32 8.99 17.37 6.31
CA LEU A 32 8.32 16.17 6.80
C LEU A 32 7.80 16.33 8.24
N LEU A 33 8.59 16.97 9.10
CA LEU A 33 8.22 17.20 10.50
C LEU A 33 6.91 18.01 10.61
N THR A 34 6.77 19.07 9.81
CA THR A 34 5.56 19.90 9.79
C THR A 34 4.36 19.11 9.28
N CYS A 35 4.54 18.33 8.20
CA CYS A 35 3.48 17.46 7.69
C CYS A 35 3.00 16.45 8.75
N GLN A 36 3.93 15.85 9.50
CA GLN A 36 3.61 14.94 10.59
C GLN A 36 2.83 15.63 11.71
N GLN A 37 3.20 16.86 12.08
CA GLN A 37 2.49 17.63 13.10
C GLN A 37 1.05 17.94 12.66
N ILE A 38 0.85 18.37 11.41
CA ILE A 38 -0.49 18.65 10.86
C ILE A 38 -1.39 17.40 10.96
N ILE A 39 -0.89 16.24 10.52
CA ILE A 39 -1.64 14.98 10.59
C ILE A 39 -1.93 14.57 12.04
N LYS A 40 -0.96 14.73 12.95
CA LYS A 40 -1.14 14.43 14.38
C LYS A 40 -2.18 15.34 15.03
N ASN A 41 -2.25 16.61 14.65
CA ASN A 41 -3.25 17.54 15.17
C ASN A 41 -4.67 17.16 14.75
N CYS A 42 -4.85 16.45 13.63
CA CYS A 42 -6.13 15.91 13.22
C CYS A 42 -6.60 14.69 14.04
N ARG A 43 -5.83 14.20 15.02
CA ARG A 43 -6.19 13.03 15.83
C ARG A 43 -7.50 13.19 16.62
N GLN A 44 -7.87 14.43 16.93
CA GLN A 44 -9.11 14.74 17.66
C GLN A 44 -10.32 14.97 16.73
N CYS A 45 -10.09 15.02 15.41
CA CYS A 45 -11.15 15.20 14.43
C CYS A 45 -11.88 13.87 14.18
N THR A 46 -13.21 13.90 14.13
CA THR A 46 -14.03 12.75 13.75
C THR A 46 -14.00 12.45 12.25
N ILE A 47 -13.71 13.47 11.44
CA ILE A 47 -13.64 13.39 9.98
C ILE A 47 -12.37 14.12 9.53
N VAL A 48 -11.62 13.52 8.59
CA VAL A 48 -10.44 14.12 7.97
C VAL A 48 -10.55 13.94 6.45
N LYS A 49 -10.40 15.04 5.71
CA LYS A 49 -10.37 15.04 4.24
C LYS A 49 -8.92 15.01 3.76
N LEU A 50 -8.53 13.97 3.05
CA LEU A 50 -7.19 13.83 2.48
C LEU A 50 -7.26 14.05 0.97
N MET A 51 -6.29 14.79 0.43
CA MET A 51 -6.02 14.82 -1.00
C MET A 51 -4.79 13.94 -1.27
N ILE A 52 -4.99 12.89 -2.07
CA ILE A 52 -4.02 11.82 -2.26
C ILE A 52 -3.71 11.70 -3.75
N ILE A 53 -2.43 11.60 -4.07
CA ILE A 53 -1.97 11.15 -5.37
C ILE A 53 -1.70 9.65 -5.26
N CYS A 54 -2.47 8.87 -6.01
CA CYS A 54 -2.22 7.44 -6.16
C CYS A 54 -1.02 7.26 -7.08
N CYS A 55 0.10 6.80 -6.52
CA CYS A 55 1.23 6.29 -7.29
C CYS A 55 1.16 4.77 -7.22
N PRO A 56 0.42 4.08 -8.10
CA PRO A 56 0.32 2.63 -8.03
C PRO A 56 1.63 1.98 -8.50
N PRO A 57 2.34 1.21 -7.66
CA PRO A 57 3.27 0.20 -8.15
C PRO A 57 2.47 -1.10 -8.33
N VAL A 58 1.50 -1.11 -9.22
CA VAL A 58 0.66 -2.29 -9.43
C VAL A 58 1.15 -3.01 -10.68
N VAL A 59 2.03 -3.97 -10.47
CA VAL A 59 2.15 -5.11 -11.38
C VAL A 59 1.15 -6.14 -10.86
N GLU A 60 -0.02 -6.22 -11.50
CA GLU A 60 -0.95 -7.32 -11.24
C GLU A 60 -0.36 -8.60 -11.83
N VAL A 61 -0.02 -9.55 -10.97
CA VAL A 61 0.49 -10.85 -11.40
C VAL A 61 -0.61 -11.89 -11.29
N LEU A 62 -1.06 -12.41 -12.44
CA LEU A 62 -2.04 -13.48 -12.51
C LEU A 62 -1.35 -14.85 -12.45
N ILE A 63 -1.45 -15.53 -11.30
CA ILE A 63 -0.86 -16.86 -11.12
C ILE A 63 -1.92 -17.92 -11.42
N ARG A 64 -1.76 -18.62 -12.55
CA ARG A 64 -2.65 -19.72 -12.95
C ARG A 64 -2.07 -21.06 -12.50
N ARG A 65 -2.67 -21.67 -11.47
CA ARG A 65 -2.36 -23.05 -11.07
C ARG A 65 -3.30 -24.03 -11.79
N PRO A 66 -2.78 -25.07 -12.48
CA PRO A 66 -3.63 -26.05 -13.16
C PRO A 66 -4.26 -27.08 -12.20
N SER A 67 -3.66 -27.33 -11.03
CA SER A 67 -4.20 -28.23 -9.99
C SER A 67 -3.63 -27.89 -8.61
N LEU A 68 -4.26 -28.38 -7.54
CA LEU A 68 -3.85 -28.09 -6.15
C LEU A 68 -2.47 -28.65 -5.77
N ASN A 69 -1.96 -29.63 -6.52
CA ASN A 69 -0.65 -30.25 -6.30
C ASN A 69 0.53 -29.41 -6.83
N TYR A 70 0.26 -28.31 -7.53
CA TYR A 70 1.30 -27.43 -8.05
C TYR A 70 1.62 -26.33 -7.04
N GLN A 71 2.88 -26.26 -6.62
CA GLN A 71 3.37 -25.16 -5.81
C GLN A 71 3.39 -23.86 -6.63
N LEU A 72 2.97 -22.76 -6.01
CA LEU A 72 2.92 -21.45 -6.67
C LEU A 72 4.32 -20.89 -6.95
N GLY A 73 5.34 -21.37 -6.23
CA GLY A 73 6.73 -20.94 -6.38
C GLY A 73 7.01 -19.59 -5.73
N PHE A 74 6.29 -19.24 -4.66
CA PHE A 74 6.59 -18.09 -3.82
C PHE A 74 6.13 -18.33 -2.38
N SER A 75 6.74 -17.61 -1.43
CA SER A 75 6.30 -17.58 -0.03
C SER A 75 5.93 -16.16 0.38
N VAL A 76 4.87 -16.01 1.18
CA VAL A 76 4.42 -14.73 1.74
C VAL A 76 4.58 -14.74 3.26
N GLN A 77 5.11 -13.65 3.80
CA GLN A 77 5.15 -13.36 5.22
C GLN A 77 4.73 -11.90 5.44
N ASP A 78 3.79 -11.66 6.35
CA ASP A 78 3.27 -10.31 6.67
C ASP A 78 2.81 -9.50 5.44
N GLY A 79 2.29 -10.18 4.42
CA GLY A 79 1.82 -9.55 3.18
C GLY A 79 2.93 -9.17 2.19
N VAL A 80 4.18 -9.56 2.46
CA VAL A 80 5.33 -9.38 1.57
C VAL A 80 5.78 -10.73 1.03
N ILE A 81 6.14 -10.78 -0.25
CA ILE A 81 6.74 -11.97 -0.85
C ILE A 81 8.20 -12.04 -0.40
N CYS A 82 8.54 -13.10 0.34
CA CYS A 82 9.88 -13.27 0.91
C CYS A 82 10.80 -14.17 0.07
N SER A 83 10.23 -15.01 -0.79
CA SER A 83 11.00 -15.86 -1.70
C SER A 83 10.22 -16.15 -2.99
N LEU A 84 10.97 -16.32 -4.08
CA LEU A 84 10.50 -16.77 -5.38
C LEU A 84 11.31 -18.01 -5.78
N LEU A 85 10.64 -19.02 -6.30
CA LEU A 85 11.26 -20.22 -6.84
C LEU A 85 11.64 -19.93 -8.30
N ARG A 86 12.94 -20.01 -8.59
CA ARG A 86 13.46 -19.74 -9.94
C ARG A 86 12.84 -20.70 -10.95
N GLY A 87 12.25 -20.15 -12.02
CA GLY A 87 11.50 -20.90 -13.02
C GLY A 87 10.09 -21.34 -12.59
N GLY A 88 9.61 -20.93 -11.42
CA GLY A 88 8.29 -21.25 -10.87
C GLY A 88 7.14 -20.49 -11.52
N ILE A 89 5.90 -20.87 -11.17
CA ILE A 89 4.68 -20.29 -11.74
C ILE A 89 4.58 -18.78 -11.45
N ALA A 90 4.98 -18.36 -10.25
CA ALA A 90 5.04 -16.94 -9.89
C ALA A 90 6.05 -16.16 -10.74
N GLU A 91 7.30 -16.62 -10.88
CA GLU A 91 8.32 -15.92 -11.67
C GLU A 91 7.86 -15.67 -13.12
N ARG A 92 7.21 -16.68 -13.73
CA ARG A 92 6.67 -16.59 -15.09
C ARG A 92 5.43 -15.71 -15.23
N GLY A 93 4.78 -15.37 -14.11
CA GLY A 93 3.59 -14.52 -14.06
C GLY A 93 3.90 -13.01 -14.10
N GLY A 94 5.17 -12.61 -14.06
CA GLY A 94 5.57 -11.20 -14.20
C GLY A 94 6.28 -10.57 -12.99
N TYR A 95 6.93 -11.36 -12.12
CA TYR A 95 7.85 -10.83 -11.10
C TYR A 95 9.26 -10.58 -11.66
N GLY A 96 9.36 -9.87 -12.79
CA GLY A 96 10.61 -9.48 -13.45
C GLY A 96 10.84 -7.98 -13.42
#